data_AF-A0AB32T8R7-F1
#
_entry.id   AF-A0AB32T8R7-F1
#
_cell.length_a   1.000
_cell.length_b   1.000
_cell.length_c   1.000
_cell.angle_alpha   90.00
_cell.angle_beta   90.00
_cell.angle_gamma   90.00
#
_symmetry.space_group_name_H-M   'P 1'
#
loop_
_entity.id
_entity.type
_entity.pdbx_description
1 polymer ?
#
loop_
_entity_poly.entity_id
_entity_poly.type
_entity_poly.pdbx_seq_one_letter_code
_entity_poly.pdbx_strand_id
1 'polypeptide(L)'
;MTPTTRKKLLTDKALVLLVLFCGSFTSVVHGEYVTTQFRELQQIDTANRTVNVSMQTCNSAQTNHAASVVISATANMSGQALCKMMNDGNVSSAKLQWLNMQIRQILQLALSLSVELNPELNISVAAAFLSVDDLTETAIHDLSFVEYWVYVKFLPVLPYVNEEILAQLSQMKFPCQAFQVIVKVLSREAALISDQQKELIFTHLIYSYLSRTDITDPGCLSNILTSNEWLRINFGIFSKHATLAQLQTLNNQFTELDYLDLLSPSEVAEFTVTSGALNSVNMIGIIFDRLQTGNAFQNTDEFFWTLIRSKVLNISPVVRDIMMNGTFQIIRLYFAEFTSYDWISWFTLKLSPVLSSLTAEMLQTVTSYTDCNAYHIMYVTLSIC
;
A
#
# COMPACT_ATOMS: atom_id res chain seq x y z
N MET A 1 -31.70 -19.27 -10.75
CA MET A 1 -32.71 -18.90 -9.72
C MET A 1 -34.07 -18.77 -10.39
N THR A 2 -35.15 -19.21 -9.74
CA THR A 2 -36.51 -18.94 -10.24
C THR A 2 -36.83 -17.44 -10.10
N PRO A 3 -37.78 -16.89 -10.89
CA PRO A 3 -38.17 -15.48 -10.81
C PRO A 3 -38.57 -15.04 -9.39
N THR A 4 -39.25 -15.93 -8.66
CA THR A 4 -39.68 -15.72 -7.27
C THR A 4 -38.50 -15.59 -6.31
N THR A 5 -37.48 -16.44 -6.44
CA THR A 5 -36.26 -16.36 -5.63
C THR A 5 -35.47 -15.09 -5.94
N ARG A 6 -35.39 -14.69 -7.23
CA ARG A 6 -34.72 -13.44 -7.62
C ARG A 6 -35.43 -12.20 -7.08
N LYS A 7 -36.77 -12.15 -7.13
CA LYS A 7 -37.55 -11.06 -6.53
C LYS A 7 -37.33 -10.97 -5.02
N LYS A 8 -37.43 -12.08 -4.29
CA LYS A 8 -37.23 -12.09 -2.83
C LYS A 8 -35.83 -11.59 -2.43
N LEU A 9 -34.80 -12.02 -3.16
CA LEU A 9 -33.42 -11.57 -2.92
C LEU A 9 -33.25 -10.06 -3.16
N LEU A 10 -33.84 -9.51 -4.23
CA LEU A 10 -33.83 -8.08 -4.53
C LEU A 10 -34.54 -7.27 -3.43
N THR A 11 -35.70 -7.74 -2.96
CA THR A 11 -36.44 -7.10 -1.86
C THR A 11 -35.63 -7.13 -0.57
N ASP A 12 -35.00 -8.27 -0.22
CA ASP A 12 -34.16 -8.38 0.98
C ASP A 12 -32.95 -7.43 0.89
N LYS A 13 -32.28 -7.34 -0.27
CA LYS A 13 -31.15 -6.39 -0.47
C LYS A 13 -31.58 -4.93 -0.41
N ALA A 14 -32.70 -4.58 -1.04
CA ALA A 14 -33.26 -3.23 -0.98
C ALA A 14 -33.68 -2.86 0.44
N LEU A 15 -34.28 -3.82 1.18
CA LEU A 15 -34.64 -3.65 2.59
C LEU A 15 -33.38 -3.49 3.45
N VAL A 16 -32.31 -4.24 3.18
CA VAL A 16 -31.03 -4.11 3.87
C VAL A 16 -30.38 -2.76 3.57
N LEU A 17 -30.41 -2.27 2.33
CA LEU A 17 -29.98 -0.91 2.00
C LEU A 17 -30.84 0.10 2.78
N LEU A 18 -32.16 0.04 2.69
CA LEU A 18 -33.09 0.87 3.47
C LEU A 18 -32.75 0.86 4.98
N VAL A 19 -32.51 -0.32 5.56
CA VAL A 19 -32.21 -0.50 6.99
C VAL A 19 -30.80 0.00 7.33
N LEU A 20 -29.80 -0.16 6.47
CA LEU A 20 -28.44 0.36 6.71
C LEU A 20 -28.38 1.87 6.58
N PHE A 21 -29.04 2.42 5.56
CA PHE A 21 -29.21 3.86 5.42
C PHE A 21 -30.01 4.45 6.60
N CYS A 22 -30.99 3.74 7.15
CA CYS A 22 -31.72 4.17 8.36
C CYS A 22 -30.91 3.97 9.65
N GLY A 23 -30.33 2.80 9.90
CA GLY A 23 -29.77 2.41 11.20
C GLY A 23 -28.34 2.89 11.42
N SER A 24 -27.47 2.74 10.42
CA SER A 24 -26.07 3.15 10.53
C SER A 24 -25.92 4.66 10.48
N PHE A 25 -26.80 5.33 9.71
CA PHE A 25 -26.64 6.75 9.40
C PHE A 25 -27.51 7.70 10.21
N THR A 26 -28.67 7.31 10.75
CA THR A 26 -29.40 8.21 11.69
C THR A 26 -28.58 8.53 12.94
N SER A 27 -27.66 7.63 13.33
CA SER A 27 -26.69 7.93 14.41
C SER A 27 -25.53 8.84 13.96
N VAL A 28 -25.23 8.94 12.67
CA VAL A 28 -24.08 9.70 12.14
C VAL A 28 -24.48 11.03 11.49
N VAL A 29 -25.66 11.12 10.87
CA VAL A 29 -26.12 12.23 10.04
C VAL A 29 -27.55 12.62 10.44
N HIS A 30 -27.69 13.69 11.23
CA HIS A 30 -28.96 14.39 11.38
C HIS A 30 -29.21 15.20 10.09
N GLY A 31 -30.03 14.69 9.17
CA GLY A 31 -30.39 15.43 7.95
C GLY A 31 -31.78 15.06 7.45
N GLU A 32 -32.72 16.00 7.47
CA GLU A 32 -34.09 15.82 6.96
C GLU A 32 -34.14 15.44 5.46
N TYR A 33 -33.08 15.71 4.71
CA TYR A 33 -33.02 15.45 3.27
C TYR A 33 -32.88 13.97 2.90
N VAL A 34 -32.27 13.19 3.79
CA VAL A 34 -32.21 11.71 3.75
C VAL A 34 -33.64 11.22 3.53
N THR A 35 -34.58 11.61 4.41
CA THR A 35 -35.97 11.14 4.44
C THR A 35 -36.74 11.21 3.11
N THR A 36 -36.47 12.21 2.26
CA THR A 36 -37.18 12.38 0.98
C THR A 36 -36.85 11.32 -0.07
N GLN A 37 -35.56 11.03 -0.29
CA GLN A 37 -35.15 9.90 -1.16
C GLN A 37 -35.56 8.54 -0.54
N PHE A 38 -35.62 8.43 0.79
CA PHE A 38 -36.11 7.20 1.45
C PHE A 38 -37.60 6.94 1.23
N ARG A 39 -38.45 7.97 1.10
CA ARG A 39 -39.86 7.75 0.76
C ARG A 39 -40.01 7.09 -0.61
N GLU A 40 -39.14 7.40 -1.57
CA GLU A 40 -39.14 6.75 -2.89
C GLU A 40 -38.75 5.27 -2.78
N LEU A 41 -37.71 4.93 -2.01
CA LEU A 41 -37.33 3.53 -1.76
C LEU A 41 -38.37 2.76 -0.92
N GLN A 42 -38.97 3.40 0.09
CA GLN A 42 -40.05 2.80 0.89
C GLN A 42 -41.32 2.58 0.07
N GLN A 43 -41.62 3.44 -0.90
CA GLN A 43 -42.72 3.21 -1.84
C GLN A 43 -42.47 1.96 -2.69
N ILE A 44 -41.22 1.65 -3.04
CA ILE A 44 -40.87 0.39 -3.71
C ILE A 44 -41.10 -0.82 -2.78
N ASP A 45 -40.83 -0.72 -1.47
CA ASP A 45 -41.07 -1.83 -0.51
C ASP A 45 -42.55 -1.98 -0.09
N THR A 46 -43.26 -0.88 0.13
CA THR A 46 -44.70 -0.93 0.46
C THR A 46 -45.52 -1.42 -0.73
N ALA A 47 -45.10 -1.11 -1.96
CA ALA A 47 -45.63 -1.78 -3.16
C ALA A 47 -45.30 -3.29 -3.21
N ASN A 48 -44.31 -3.78 -2.47
CA ASN A 48 -43.96 -5.20 -2.45
C ASN A 48 -44.63 -5.99 -1.31
N ARG A 49 -44.97 -5.37 -0.17
CA ARG A 49 -45.53 -6.13 0.98
C ARG A 49 -47.01 -6.47 0.86
N THR A 50 -47.82 -5.69 0.14
CA THR A 50 -49.27 -5.94 0.00
C THR A 50 -49.68 -6.37 -1.40
N VAL A 51 -48.77 -6.32 -2.37
CA VAL A 51 -49.10 -6.82 -3.70
C VAL A 51 -48.94 -8.33 -3.66
N ASN A 52 -50.07 -9.02 -3.79
CA ASN A 52 -50.13 -10.26 -4.56
C ASN A 52 -49.45 -9.93 -5.88
N VAL A 53 -48.11 -10.03 -5.94
CA VAL A 53 -47.34 -9.79 -7.16
C VAL A 53 -47.61 -11.01 -8.01
N SER A 54 -48.82 -11.00 -8.59
CA SER A 54 -49.06 -11.37 -9.97
C SER A 54 -47.77 -11.08 -10.71
N MET A 55 -47.34 -11.99 -11.56
CA MET A 55 -46.11 -11.89 -12.31
C MET A 55 -46.13 -10.71 -13.30
N GLN A 56 -46.57 -9.51 -12.89
CA GLN A 56 -46.18 -8.22 -13.42
C GLN A 56 -44.69 -8.32 -13.70
N THR A 57 -44.47 -8.45 -14.99
CA THR A 57 -43.20 -8.42 -15.66
C THR A 57 -42.62 -7.07 -15.32
N CYS A 58 -41.60 -7.07 -14.46
CA CYS A 58 -40.86 -5.86 -14.18
C CYS A 58 -40.20 -5.46 -15.50
N ASN A 59 -40.57 -4.32 -16.06
CA ASN A 59 -40.02 -3.89 -17.34
C ASN A 59 -38.62 -3.26 -17.13
N SER A 60 -37.89 -3.07 -18.23
CA SER A 60 -36.55 -2.47 -18.20
C SER A 60 -36.58 -1.04 -17.63
N ALA A 61 -37.65 -0.28 -17.85
CA ALA A 61 -37.78 1.08 -17.31
C ALA A 61 -37.83 1.11 -15.77
N GLN A 62 -38.57 0.20 -15.15
CA GLN A 62 -38.69 0.09 -13.70
C GLN A 62 -37.37 -0.34 -13.05
N THR A 63 -36.69 -1.31 -13.64
CA THR A 63 -35.38 -1.79 -13.15
C THR A 63 -34.29 -0.72 -13.30
N ASN A 64 -34.28 0.00 -14.43
CA ASN A 64 -33.39 1.16 -14.63
C ASN A 64 -33.65 2.29 -13.64
N HIS A 65 -34.92 2.61 -13.37
CA HIS A 65 -35.28 3.61 -12.37
C HIS A 65 -34.79 3.19 -10.97
N ALA A 66 -35.03 1.95 -10.55
CA ALA A 66 -34.56 1.45 -9.27
C ALA A 66 -33.02 1.50 -9.15
N ALA A 67 -32.28 1.16 -10.21
CA ALA A 67 -30.82 1.26 -10.22
C ALA A 67 -30.34 2.72 -10.08
N SER A 68 -31.00 3.66 -10.77
CA SER A 68 -30.72 5.10 -10.66
C SER A 68 -30.96 5.64 -9.24
N VAL A 69 -32.00 5.16 -8.54
CA VAL A 69 -32.28 5.53 -7.15
C VAL A 69 -31.16 5.02 -6.23
N VAL A 70 -30.68 3.79 -6.43
CA VAL A 70 -29.55 3.24 -5.66
C VAL A 70 -28.27 4.06 -5.89
N ILE A 71 -27.94 4.41 -7.13
CA ILE A 71 -26.80 5.27 -7.47
C ILE A 71 -26.91 6.62 -6.74
N SER A 72 -28.07 7.27 -6.84
CA SER A 72 -28.31 8.60 -6.26
C SER A 72 -28.24 8.58 -4.73
N ALA A 73 -28.81 7.57 -4.07
CA ALA A 73 -28.75 7.41 -2.63
C ALA A 73 -27.31 7.20 -2.14
N THR A 74 -26.53 6.40 -2.88
CA THR A 74 -25.14 6.08 -2.55
C THR A 74 -24.24 7.33 -2.71
N ALA A 75 -24.42 8.09 -3.80
CA ALA A 75 -23.74 9.38 -4.00
C ALA A 75 -24.10 10.40 -2.90
N ASN A 76 -25.38 10.54 -2.57
CA ASN A 76 -25.85 11.45 -1.52
C ASN A 76 -25.25 11.11 -0.14
N MET A 77 -25.21 9.82 0.23
CA MET A 77 -24.57 9.39 1.48
C MET A 77 -23.09 9.75 1.53
N SER A 78 -22.35 9.54 0.44
CA SER A 78 -20.94 9.90 0.38
C SER A 78 -20.72 11.41 0.59
N GLY A 79 -21.57 12.24 -0.02
CA GLY A 79 -21.54 13.69 0.13
C GLY A 79 -21.90 14.14 1.55
N GLN A 80 -22.92 13.55 2.16
CA GLN A 80 -23.33 13.85 3.53
C GLN A 80 -22.30 13.40 4.56
N ALA A 81 -21.69 12.23 4.38
CA ALA A 81 -20.61 11.75 5.24
C ALA A 81 -19.42 12.71 5.18
N LEU A 82 -19.01 13.13 3.98
CA LEU A 82 -17.92 14.09 3.80
C LEU A 82 -18.24 15.45 4.45
N CYS A 83 -19.43 15.99 4.18
CA CYS A 83 -19.92 17.23 4.79
C CYS A 83 -19.94 17.16 6.32
N LYS A 84 -20.38 16.02 6.89
CA LYS A 84 -20.38 15.80 8.34
C LYS A 84 -18.96 15.78 8.91
N MET A 85 -18.01 15.12 8.26
CA MET A 85 -16.60 15.10 8.71
C MET A 85 -16.01 16.51 8.71
N MET A 86 -16.30 17.32 7.69
CA MET A 86 -15.85 18.72 7.63
C MET A 86 -16.44 19.58 8.76
N ASN A 87 -17.69 19.32 9.15
CA ASN A 87 -18.36 20.08 10.22
C ASN A 87 -18.02 19.58 11.65
N ASP A 88 -17.59 18.33 11.81
CA ASP A 88 -17.20 17.75 13.11
C ASP A 88 -15.83 18.25 13.59
N GLY A 89 -15.10 19.01 12.76
CA GLY A 89 -13.76 19.52 13.08
C GLY A 89 -12.69 18.43 12.94
N ASN A 90 -11.94 18.17 14.01
CA ASN A 90 -10.83 17.21 13.98
C ASN A 90 -11.31 15.78 14.27
N VAL A 91 -11.47 14.98 13.21
CA VAL A 91 -11.93 13.60 13.29
C VAL A 91 -10.72 12.67 13.46
N SER A 92 -10.73 11.83 14.50
CA SER A 92 -9.64 10.90 14.74
C SER A 92 -9.50 9.85 13.63
N SER A 93 -8.26 9.39 13.38
CA SER A 93 -7.97 8.33 12.40
C SER A 93 -8.78 7.06 12.63
N ALA A 94 -8.98 6.66 13.90
CA ALA A 94 -9.79 5.50 14.25
C ALA A 94 -11.28 5.67 13.84
N LYS A 95 -11.84 6.88 13.99
CA LYS A 95 -13.21 7.19 13.56
C LYS A 95 -13.32 7.20 12.04
N LEU A 96 -12.31 7.71 11.33
CA LEU A 96 -12.24 7.67 9.86
C LEU A 96 -12.16 6.24 9.32
N GLN A 97 -11.32 5.39 9.93
CA GLN A 97 -11.21 3.96 9.58
C GLN A 97 -12.53 3.22 9.81
N TRP A 98 -13.17 3.44 10.96
CA TRP A 98 -14.46 2.84 11.25
C TRP A 98 -15.53 3.26 10.23
N LEU A 99 -15.60 4.57 9.92
CA LEU A 99 -16.54 5.10 8.92
C LEU A 99 -16.27 4.49 7.54
N ASN A 100 -15.00 4.41 7.13
CA ASN A 100 -14.59 3.77 5.88
C ASN A 100 -15.09 2.32 5.79
N MET A 101 -14.98 1.54 6.87
CA MET A 101 -15.48 0.15 6.91
C MET A 101 -17.00 0.08 6.75
N GLN A 102 -17.76 0.97 7.41
CA GLN A 102 -19.22 1.01 7.25
C GLN A 102 -19.63 1.39 5.83
N ILE A 103 -18.98 2.41 5.27
CA ILE A 103 -19.24 2.88 3.91
C ILE A 103 -18.94 1.78 2.89
N ARG A 104 -17.83 1.04 3.04
CA ARG A 104 -17.48 -0.09 2.17
C ARG A 104 -18.59 -1.14 2.11
N GLN A 105 -19.18 -1.49 3.25
CA GLN A 105 -20.28 -2.48 3.30
C GLN A 105 -21.51 -1.97 2.57
N ILE A 106 -21.89 -0.71 2.77
CA ILE A 106 -23.05 -0.10 2.10
C ILE A 106 -22.81 -0.01 0.59
N LEU A 107 -21.62 0.45 0.19
CA LEU A 107 -21.22 0.55 -1.22
C LEU A 107 -21.23 -0.83 -1.89
N GLN A 108 -20.70 -1.86 -1.24
CA GLN A 108 -20.73 -3.24 -1.78
C GLN A 108 -22.16 -3.73 -2.00
N LEU A 109 -23.07 -3.45 -1.07
CA LEU A 109 -24.48 -3.82 -1.21
C LEU A 109 -25.15 -3.04 -2.33
N ALA A 110 -24.92 -1.74 -2.42
CA ALA A 110 -25.44 -0.87 -3.47
C ALA A 110 -24.96 -1.32 -4.86
N LEU A 111 -23.66 -1.61 -5.00
CA LEU A 111 -23.08 -2.17 -6.22
C LEU A 111 -23.73 -3.52 -6.56
N SER A 112 -23.85 -4.44 -5.59
CA SER A 112 -24.46 -5.75 -5.84
C SER A 112 -25.93 -5.64 -6.29
N LEU A 113 -26.69 -4.69 -5.72
CA LEU A 113 -28.08 -4.46 -6.10
C LEU A 113 -28.17 -3.80 -7.47
N SER A 114 -27.33 -2.80 -7.74
CA SER A 114 -27.29 -2.11 -9.03
C SER A 114 -27.00 -3.09 -10.19
N VAL A 115 -26.04 -4.01 -10.01
CA VAL A 115 -25.69 -5.04 -10.99
C VAL A 115 -26.84 -6.02 -11.22
N GLU A 116 -27.57 -6.40 -10.17
CA GLU A 116 -28.72 -7.30 -10.30
C GLU A 116 -29.91 -6.67 -11.02
N LEU A 117 -30.10 -5.35 -10.82
CA LEU A 117 -31.14 -4.53 -11.44
C LEU A 117 -30.80 -4.21 -12.90
N ASN A 118 -29.57 -3.75 -13.15
CA ASN A 118 -29.03 -3.49 -14.48
C ASN A 118 -27.50 -3.66 -14.48
N PRO A 119 -26.99 -4.75 -15.08
CA PRO A 119 -25.55 -5.03 -15.17
C PRO A 119 -24.73 -3.93 -15.86
N GLU A 120 -25.33 -3.15 -16.76
CA GLU A 120 -24.65 -2.10 -17.53
C GLU A 120 -24.30 -0.85 -16.69
N LEU A 121 -24.84 -0.73 -15.46
CA LEU A 121 -24.69 0.45 -14.61
C LEU A 121 -23.64 0.32 -13.49
N ASN A 122 -22.86 -0.76 -13.41
CA ASN A 122 -21.92 -0.98 -12.29
C ASN A 122 -20.87 0.16 -12.16
N ILE A 123 -20.23 0.52 -13.27
CA ILE A 123 -19.21 1.59 -13.33
C ILE A 123 -19.83 2.93 -12.90
N SER A 124 -21.13 3.12 -13.15
CA SER A 124 -21.84 4.34 -12.77
C SER A 124 -21.97 4.52 -11.26
N VAL A 125 -22.10 3.45 -10.47
CA VAL A 125 -22.22 3.58 -9.00
C VAL A 125 -20.90 4.02 -8.38
N ALA A 126 -19.79 3.37 -8.76
CA ALA A 126 -18.46 3.69 -8.21
C ALA A 126 -18.02 5.10 -8.61
N ALA A 127 -18.22 5.48 -9.88
CA ALA A 127 -17.92 6.83 -10.37
C ALA A 127 -18.78 7.90 -9.68
N ALA A 128 -20.09 7.66 -9.56
CA ALA A 128 -21.00 8.59 -8.87
C ALA A 128 -20.69 8.71 -7.36
N PHE A 129 -20.25 7.61 -6.73
CA PHE A 129 -19.84 7.64 -5.33
C PHE A 129 -18.56 8.43 -5.11
N LEU A 130 -17.55 8.22 -5.98
CA LEU A 130 -16.28 8.93 -5.91
C LEU A 130 -16.48 10.44 -6.06
N SER A 131 -17.41 10.86 -6.93
CA SER A 131 -17.78 12.26 -7.19
C SER A 131 -16.53 13.13 -7.34
N VAL A 132 -15.82 12.93 -8.45
CA VAL A 132 -14.59 13.66 -8.77
C VAL A 132 -14.86 15.17 -8.84
N ASP A 133 -16.10 15.59 -9.10
CA ASP A 133 -16.56 16.98 -9.08
C ASP A 133 -16.44 17.66 -7.70
N ASP A 134 -16.33 16.89 -6.61
CA ASP A 134 -16.09 17.42 -5.27
C ASP A 134 -14.67 18.05 -5.16
N LEU A 135 -13.75 17.65 -6.03
CA LEU A 135 -12.35 18.10 -6.07
C LEU A 135 -12.20 19.42 -6.82
N THR A 136 -12.92 20.45 -6.36
CA THR A 136 -12.81 21.81 -6.89
C THR A 136 -11.45 22.44 -6.60
N GLU A 137 -11.08 23.48 -7.36
CA GLU A 137 -9.80 24.18 -7.22
C GLU A 137 -9.54 24.71 -5.79
N THR A 138 -10.58 25.13 -5.07
CA THR A 138 -10.45 25.57 -3.68
C THR A 138 -10.39 24.40 -2.70
N ALA A 139 -11.19 23.34 -2.93
CA ALA A 139 -11.28 22.20 -2.03
C ALA A 139 -9.97 21.39 -1.96
N ILE A 140 -9.27 21.23 -3.09
CA ILE A 140 -7.99 20.48 -3.14
C ILE A 140 -6.84 21.14 -2.37
N HIS A 141 -6.97 22.41 -1.97
CA HIS A 141 -5.99 23.11 -1.14
C HIS A 141 -6.21 22.89 0.36
N ASP A 142 -7.39 22.43 0.78
CA ASP A 142 -7.67 22.09 2.17
C ASP A 142 -7.22 20.65 2.45
N LEU A 143 -6.11 20.51 3.19
CA LEU A 143 -5.52 19.21 3.50
C LEU A 143 -6.46 18.32 4.33
N SER A 144 -7.32 18.90 5.17
CA SER A 144 -8.29 18.16 5.97
C SER A 144 -9.42 17.63 5.09
N PHE A 145 -9.89 18.46 4.16
CA PHE A 145 -10.85 18.04 3.15
C PHE A 145 -10.31 16.87 2.32
N VAL A 146 -9.06 16.97 1.84
CA VAL A 146 -8.43 15.90 1.04
C VAL A 146 -8.28 14.62 1.85
N GLU A 147 -7.84 14.68 3.11
CA GLU A 147 -7.77 13.49 3.98
C GLU A 147 -9.15 12.83 4.13
N TYR A 148 -10.19 13.61 4.42
CA TYR A 148 -11.55 13.09 4.60
C TYR A 148 -12.14 12.56 3.29
N TRP A 149 -11.91 13.23 2.17
CA TRP A 149 -12.35 12.77 0.85
C TRP A 149 -11.71 11.41 0.51
N VAL A 150 -10.42 11.21 0.82
CA VAL A 150 -9.77 9.91 0.61
C VAL A 150 -10.41 8.82 1.47
N TYR A 151 -10.67 9.08 2.76
CA TYR A 151 -11.30 8.10 3.65
C TYR A 151 -12.76 7.79 3.31
N VAL A 152 -13.54 8.80 2.93
CA VAL A 152 -14.99 8.68 2.76
C VAL A 152 -15.38 8.29 1.34
N LYS A 153 -14.63 8.73 0.32
CA LYS A 153 -14.99 8.56 -1.09
C LYS A 153 -14.03 7.66 -1.84
N PHE A 154 -12.72 7.92 -1.77
CA PHE A 154 -11.75 7.19 -2.59
C PHE A 154 -11.45 5.77 -2.11
N LEU A 155 -11.01 5.61 -0.85
CA LEU A 155 -10.70 4.30 -0.28
C LEU A 155 -11.84 3.29 -0.45
N PRO A 156 -13.11 3.62 -0.15
CA PRO A 156 -14.21 2.68 -0.31
C PRO A 156 -14.40 2.16 -1.73
N VAL A 157 -14.23 3.01 -2.75
CA VAL A 157 -14.41 2.63 -4.15
C VAL A 157 -13.21 1.92 -4.74
N LEU A 158 -12.03 1.97 -4.11
CA LEU A 158 -10.80 1.39 -4.67
C LEU A 158 -10.98 0.00 -5.30
N PRO A 159 -11.66 -0.99 -4.66
CA PRO A 159 -11.92 -2.32 -5.25
C PRO A 159 -12.58 -2.31 -6.64
N TYR A 160 -13.21 -1.21 -7.00
CA TYR A 160 -13.99 -1.01 -8.22
C TYR A 160 -13.39 0.05 -9.16
N VAL A 161 -12.29 0.70 -8.75
CA VAL A 161 -11.59 1.71 -9.52
C VAL A 161 -10.74 1.04 -10.60
N ASN A 162 -10.88 1.51 -11.84
CA ASN A 162 -10.08 1.10 -12.99
C ASN A 162 -8.98 2.12 -13.31
N GLU A 163 -8.18 1.82 -14.32
CA GLU A 163 -7.09 2.69 -14.82
C GLU A 163 -7.58 4.09 -15.21
N GLU A 164 -8.77 4.18 -15.82
CA GLU A 164 -9.33 5.45 -16.29
C GLU A 164 -9.60 6.43 -15.14
N ILE A 165 -10.21 5.95 -14.05
CA ILE A 165 -10.48 6.78 -12.88
C ILE A 165 -9.18 7.24 -12.20
N LEU A 166 -8.17 6.36 -12.09
CA LEU A 166 -6.87 6.73 -11.54
C LEU A 166 -6.16 7.76 -12.43
N ALA A 167 -6.22 7.58 -13.74
CA ALA A 167 -5.69 8.53 -14.70
C ALA A 167 -6.39 9.89 -14.57
N GLN A 168 -7.72 9.93 -14.44
CA GLN A 168 -8.47 11.17 -14.20
C GLN A 168 -8.02 11.86 -12.90
N LEU A 169 -7.88 11.12 -11.80
CA LEU A 169 -7.37 11.67 -10.53
C LEU A 169 -5.94 12.19 -10.66
N SER A 170 -5.08 11.54 -11.45
CA SER A 170 -3.72 12.02 -11.70
C SER A 170 -3.67 13.36 -12.44
N GLN A 171 -4.71 13.68 -13.23
CA GLN A 171 -4.82 14.94 -13.98
C GLN A 171 -5.38 16.10 -13.14
N MET A 172 -5.83 15.84 -11.91
CA MET A 172 -6.22 16.90 -10.98
C MET A 172 -5.03 17.68 -10.47
N LYS A 173 -5.15 19.01 -10.39
CA LYS A 173 -4.06 19.94 -10.02
C LYS A 173 -3.90 20.07 -8.50
N PHE A 174 -3.80 18.94 -7.81
CA PHE A 174 -3.50 18.95 -6.37
C PHE A 174 -2.20 19.73 -6.11
N PRO A 175 -2.12 20.55 -5.06
CA PRO A 175 -0.83 20.97 -4.52
C PRO A 175 -0.06 19.74 -4.02
N CYS A 176 1.28 19.79 -4.03
CA CYS A 176 2.10 18.67 -3.59
C CYS A 176 1.76 18.17 -2.18
N GLN A 177 1.55 19.08 -1.23
CA GLN A 177 1.15 18.72 0.14
C GLN A 177 -0.19 17.97 0.18
N ALA A 178 -1.15 18.36 -0.66
CA ALA A 178 -2.43 17.68 -0.77
C ALA A 178 -2.27 16.29 -1.39
N PHE A 179 -1.48 16.15 -2.46
CA PHE A 179 -1.21 14.85 -3.07
C PHE A 179 -0.47 13.92 -2.10
N GLN A 180 0.45 14.44 -1.30
CA GLN A 180 1.17 13.70 -0.26
C GLN A 180 0.22 13.20 0.85
N VAL A 181 -0.86 13.92 1.16
CA VAL A 181 -1.93 13.42 2.04
C VAL A 181 -2.59 12.18 1.44
N ILE A 182 -2.88 12.19 0.13
CA ILE A 182 -3.47 11.03 -0.57
C ILE A 182 -2.53 9.82 -0.44
N VAL A 183 -1.25 9.96 -0.80
CA VAL A 183 -0.26 8.87 -0.72
C VAL A 183 -0.09 8.36 0.70
N LYS A 184 -0.07 9.26 1.69
CA LYS A 184 0.05 8.93 3.12
C LYS A 184 -1.15 8.11 3.61
N VAL A 185 -2.37 8.51 3.29
CA VAL A 185 -3.58 7.77 3.69
C VAL A 185 -3.61 6.41 3.01
N LEU A 186 -3.38 6.34 1.70
CA LEU A 186 -3.32 5.08 0.97
C LEU A 186 -2.23 4.13 1.52
N SER A 187 -1.10 4.69 1.94
CA SER A 187 -0.02 3.90 2.53
C SER A 187 -0.35 3.36 3.91
N ARG A 188 -1.07 4.14 4.74
CA ARG A 188 -1.56 3.69 6.05
C ARG A 188 -2.61 2.60 5.93
N GLU A 189 -3.50 2.74 4.95
CA GLU A 189 -4.60 1.81 4.72
C GLU A 189 -4.26 0.72 3.70
N ALA A 190 -2.96 0.47 3.47
CA ALA A 190 -2.45 -0.46 2.47
C ALA A 190 -2.94 -1.91 2.61
N ALA A 191 -3.31 -2.32 3.82
CA ALA A 191 -3.89 -3.64 4.09
C ALA A 191 -5.28 -3.81 3.45
N LEU A 192 -5.97 -2.71 3.12
CA LEU A 192 -7.26 -2.71 2.43
C LEU A 192 -7.14 -2.70 0.90
N ILE A 193 -5.91 -2.68 0.37
CA ILE A 193 -5.61 -2.52 -1.06
C ILE A 193 -4.91 -3.80 -1.54
N SER A 194 -5.42 -4.43 -2.60
CA SER A 194 -4.78 -5.62 -3.18
C SER A 194 -3.45 -5.25 -3.86
N ASP A 195 -2.54 -6.21 -4.03
CA ASP A 195 -1.25 -5.90 -4.67
C ASP A 195 -1.40 -5.47 -6.13
N GLN A 196 -2.35 -6.06 -6.88
CA GLN A 196 -2.70 -5.59 -8.22
C GLN A 196 -3.15 -4.12 -8.23
N GLN A 197 -3.96 -3.71 -7.25
CA GLN A 197 -4.38 -2.31 -7.13
C GLN A 197 -3.24 -1.38 -6.72
N LYS A 198 -2.29 -1.84 -5.91
CA LYS A 198 -1.10 -1.04 -5.56
C LYS A 198 -0.25 -0.73 -6.79
N GLU A 199 -0.10 -1.69 -7.71
CA GLU A 199 0.57 -1.48 -9.00
C GLU A 199 -0.15 -0.46 -9.88
N LEU A 200 -1.49 -0.54 -9.94
CA LEU A 200 -2.30 0.43 -10.69
C LEU A 200 -2.23 1.83 -10.07
N ILE A 201 -2.32 1.94 -8.75
CA ILE A 201 -2.19 3.21 -8.02
C ILE A 201 -0.80 3.82 -8.25
N PHE A 202 0.26 3.00 -8.17
CA PHE A 202 1.61 3.46 -8.48
C PHE A 202 1.68 4.01 -9.91
N THR A 203 1.27 3.22 -10.90
CA THR A 203 1.47 3.55 -12.32
C THR A 203 0.58 4.70 -12.77
N HIS A 204 -0.73 4.60 -12.53
CA HIS A 204 -1.72 5.49 -13.14
C HIS A 204 -2.09 6.70 -12.27
N LEU A 205 -1.77 6.68 -10.97
CA LEU A 205 -2.03 7.82 -10.08
C LEU A 205 -0.73 8.49 -9.63
N ILE A 206 0.14 7.79 -8.90
CA ILE A 206 1.32 8.40 -8.25
C ILE A 206 2.36 8.82 -9.29
N TYR A 207 2.86 7.87 -10.08
CA TYR A 207 3.87 8.14 -11.09
C TYR A 207 3.35 9.10 -12.17
N SER A 208 2.11 8.89 -12.64
CA SER A 208 1.45 9.80 -13.58
C SER A 208 1.36 11.23 -13.07
N TYR A 209 0.91 11.45 -11.82
CA TYR A 209 0.80 12.78 -11.24
C TYR A 209 2.19 13.44 -11.07
N LEU A 210 3.16 12.71 -10.52
CA LEU A 210 4.50 13.25 -10.27
C LEU A 210 5.25 13.57 -11.57
N SER A 211 4.97 12.86 -12.67
CA SER A 211 5.55 13.09 -14.00
C SER A 211 5.00 14.33 -14.71
N ARG A 212 4.02 15.01 -14.13
CA ARG A 212 3.39 16.19 -14.75
C ARG A 212 4.29 17.40 -14.71
N THR A 213 4.29 18.15 -15.80
CA THR A 213 5.03 19.40 -15.94
C THR A 213 4.15 20.65 -15.86
N ASP A 214 2.83 20.50 -15.74
CA ASP A 214 1.84 21.59 -15.71
C ASP A 214 1.41 21.99 -14.29
N ILE A 215 2.02 21.40 -13.27
CA ILE A 215 1.89 21.77 -11.85
C ILE A 215 3.07 22.64 -11.40
N THR A 216 2.91 23.37 -10.30
CA THR A 216 3.91 24.34 -9.81
C THR A 216 5.21 23.73 -9.32
N ASP A 217 5.18 22.46 -8.92
CA ASP A 217 6.33 21.72 -8.39
C ASP A 217 6.33 20.28 -8.96
N PRO A 218 6.72 20.10 -10.25
CA PRO A 218 6.85 18.78 -10.86
C PRO A 218 7.71 17.84 -10.02
N GLY A 219 7.26 16.59 -9.84
CA GLY A 219 7.92 15.62 -8.97
C GLY A 219 7.81 15.90 -7.46
N CYS A 220 7.17 17.01 -7.06
CA CYS A 220 7.04 17.44 -5.66
C CYS A 220 8.38 17.45 -4.92
N LEU A 221 9.34 18.21 -5.45
CA LEU A 221 10.72 18.28 -4.97
C LEU A 221 10.94 19.42 -3.97
N SER A 222 10.05 20.41 -3.94
CA SER A 222 10.18 21.57 -3.05
C SER A 222 9.98 21.18 -1.58
N ASN A 223 10.72 21.85 -0.68
CA ASN A 223 10.69 21.64 0.78
C ASN A 223 11.12 20.23 1.25
N ILE A 224 11.88 19.50 0.44
CA ILE A 224 12.42 18.19 0.83
C ILE A 224 13.94 18.24 0.88
N LEU A 225 14.52 17.69 1.94
CA LEU A 225 15.95 17.81 2.22
C LEU A 225 16.77 16.63 1.68
N THR A 226 16.17 15.44 1.57
CA THR A 226 16.88 14.21 1.19
C THR A 226 16.08 13.36 0.20
N SER A 227 16.77 12.58 -0.63
CA SER A 227 16.17 11.61 -1.56
C SER A 227 15.26 10.60 -0.84
N ASN A 228 15.67 10.12 0.34
CA ASN A 228 14.89 9.18 1.14
C ASN A 228 13.62 9.80 1.71
N GLU A 229 13.69 11.05 2.17
CA GLU A 229 12.51 11.80 2.59
C GLU A 229 11.54 12.02 1.41
N TRP A 230 12.08 12.38 0.25
CA TRP A 230 11.29 12.58 -0.98
C TRP A 230 10.55 11.32 -1.37
N LEU A 231 11.25 10.19 -1.41
CA LEU A 231 10.68 8.89 -1.74
C LEU A 231 9.56 8.51 -0.75
N ARG A 232 9.84 8.63 0.55
CA ARG A 232 8.88 8.28 1.61
C ARG A 232 7.61 9.13 1.55
N ILE A 233 7.75 10.44 1.32
CA ILE A 233 6.62 11.39 1.33
C ILE A 233 5.78 11.27 0.05
N ASN A 234 6.43 11.15 -1.12
CA ASN A 234 5.73 11.17 -2.40
C ASN A 234 5.28 9.79 -2.90
N PHE A 235 5.89 8.70 -2.41
CA PHE A 235 5.53 7.33 -2.83
C PHE A 235 5.06 6.44 -1.67
N GLY A 236 5.49 6.70 -0.43
CA GLY A 236 5.15 5.84 0.71
C GLY A 236 5.48 4.36 0.43
N ILE A 237 4.53 3.45 0.66
CA ILE A 237 4.73 2.02 0.41
C ILE A 237 4.70 1.65 -1.09
N PHE A 238 4.24 2.54 -1.96
CA PHE A 238 4.15 2.31 -3.39
C PHE A 238 5.51 2.43 -4.08
N SER A 239 6.51 2.95 -3.37
CA SER A 239 7.91 3.03 -3.81
C SER A 239 8.47 1.67 -4.25
N LYS A 240 7.97 0.55 -3.69
CA LYS A 240 8.35 -0.82 -4.09
C LYS A 240 8.08 -1.15 -5.57
N HIS A 241 7.21 -0.41 -6.23
CA HIS A 241 6.88 -0.59 -7.64
C HIS A 241 7.70 0.31 -8.56
N ALA A 242 8.51 1.21 -8.01
CA ALA A 242 9.32 2.15 -8.76
C ALA A 242 10.64 1.54 -9.21
N THR A 243 10.98 1.77 -10.47
CA THR A 243 12.32 1.51 -10.99
C THR A 243 13.24 2.69 -10.70
N LEU A 244 14.55 2.43 -10.61
CA LEU A 244 15.56 3.49 -10.48
C LEU A 244 15.42 4.57 -11.56
N ALA A 245 15.25 4.16 -12.83
CA ALA A 245 15.13 5.08 -13.96
C ALA A 245 13.90 6.00 -13.83
N GLN A 246 12.77 5.49 -13.34
CA GLN A 246 11.59 6.29 -13.06
C GLN A 246 11.84 7.33 -11.96
N LEU A 247 12.49 6.92 -10.86
CA LEU A 247 12.81 7.83 -9.76
C LEU A 247 13.79 8.91 -10.19
N GLN A 248 14.81 8.57 -10.98
CA GLN A 248 15.78 9.52 -11.54
C GLN A 248 15.17 10.49 -12.55
N THR A 249 14.14 10.06 -13.30
CA THR A 249 13.39 10.93 -14.20
C THR A 249 12.62 12.01 -13.43
N LEU A 250 12.08 11.66 -12.26
CA LEU A 250 11.31 12.56 -11.42
C LEU A 250 12.19 13.42 -10.49
N ASN A 251 13.26 12.85 -9.97
CA ASN A 251 14.22 13.50 -9.09
C ASN A 251 15.64 13.22 -9.58
N ASN A 252 16.23 14.18 -10.28
CA ASN A 252 17.58 14.03 -10.85
C ASN A 252 18.70 13.92 -9.78
N GLN A 253 18.41 14.24 -8.52
CA GLN A 253 19.35 14.04 -7.40
C GLN A 253 19.26 12.63 -6.81
N PHE A 254 18.29 11.80 -7.25
CA PHE A 254 18.13 10.45 -6.77
C PHE A 254 19.25 9.54 -7.30
N THR A 255 20.03 8.95 -6.41
CA THR A 255 21.20 8.15 -6.74
C THR A 255 20.92 6.65 -6.65
N GLU A 256 21.83 5.84 -7.21
CA GLU A 256 21.82 4.38 -7.04
C GLU A 256 21.91 3.96 -5.57
N LEU A 257 22.61 4.75 -4.74
CA LEU A 257 22.74 4.48 -3.31
C LEU A 257 21.42 4.76 -2.57
N ASP A 258 20.68 5.80 -2.97
CA ASP A 258 19.34 6.07 -2.41
C ASP A 258 18.34 4.94 -2.75
N TYR A 259 18.56 4.22 -3.85
CA TYR A 259 17.71 3.11 -4.28
C TYR A 259 17.88 1.83 -3.46
N LEU A 260 18.97 1.70 -2.69
CA LEU A 260 19.27 0.51 -1.90
C LEU A 260 18.13 0.15 -0.93
N ASP A 261 17.44 1.15 -0.38
CA ASP A 261 16.31 0.98 0.53
C ASP A 261 15.12 0.24 -0.11
N LEU A 262 15.03 0.20 -1.45
CA LEU A 262 13.99 -0.50 -2.19
C LEU A 262 14.39 -1.90 -2.67
N LEU A 263 15.68 -2.22 -2.64
CA LEU A 263 16.19 -3.51 -3.08
C LEU A 263 16.01 -4.58 -2.01
N SER A 264 15.78 -5.82 -2.47
CA SER A 264 15.91 -7.01 -1.63
C SER A 264 17.38 -7.23 -1.23
N PRO A 265 17.65 -7.95 -0.13
CA PRO A 265 19.04 -8.23 0.27
C PRO A 265 19.86 -8.96 -0.80
N SER A 266 19.23 -9.83 -1.60
CA SER A 266 19.87 -10.46 -2.77
C SER A 266 20.29 -9.44 -3.83
N GLU A 267 19.40 -8.51 -4.19
CA GLU A 267 19.72 -7.44 -5.16
C GLU A 267 20.80 -6.49 -4.62
N VAL A 268 20.81 -6.22 -3.31
CA VAL A 268 21.89 -5.46 -2.66
C VAL A 268 23.24 -6.18 -2.79
N ALA A 269 23.28 -7.52 -2.72
CA ALA A 269 24.50 -8.29 -2.95
C ALA A 269 24.97 -8.18 -4.41
N GLU A 270 24.07 -8.29 -5.38
CA GLU A 270 24.38 -8.10 -6.81
C GLU A 270 24.89 -6.69 -7.12
N PHE A 271 24.26 -5.68 -6.51
CA PHE A 271 24.71 -4.29 -6.58
C PHE A 271 26.11 -4.12 -5.98
N THR A 272 26.38 -4.75 -4.83
CA THR A 272 27.69 -4.64 -4.15
C THR A 272 28.84 -5.11 -5.05
N VAL A 273 28.61 -6.16 -5.85
CA VAL A 273 29.60 -6.73 -6.76
C VAL A 273 29.86 -5.83 -7.97
N THR A 274 28.83 -5.14 -8.46
CA THR A 274 28.88 -4.38 -9.72
C THR A 274 29.16 -2.89 -9.56
N SER A 275 28.84 -2.31 -8.40
CA SER A 275 28.94 -0.87 -8.11
C SER A 275 30.35 -0.39 -7.72
N GLY A 276 31.30 -1.31 -7.52
CA GLY A 276 32.61 -0.99 -6.97
C GLY A 276 32.65 -0.85 -5.43
N ALA A 277 31.53 -1.13 -4.74
CA ALA A 277 31.43 -1.07 -3.29
C ALA A 277 32.48 -1.92 -2.55
N LEU A 278 32.91 -3.04 -3.13
CA LEU A 278 33.97 -3.91 -2.59
C LEU A 278 35.34 -3.21 -2.44
N ASN A 279 35.49 -2.02 -3.01
CA ASN A 279 36.69 -1.17 -2.92
C ASN A 279 36.40 0.24 -2.36
N SER A 280 35.22 0.48 -1.79
CA SER A 280 34.80 1.79 -1.27
C SER A 280 34.23 1.69 0.15
N VAL A 281 34.96 2.23 1.12
CA VAL A 281 34.57 2.28 2.56
C VAL A 281 33.21 2.98 2.73
N ASN A 282 32.96 4.06 2.01
CA ASN A 282 31.70 4.80 2.11
C ASN A 282 30.52 3.97 1.59
N MET A 283 30.66 3.36 0.41
CA MET A 283 29.57 2.58 -0.19
C MET A 283 29.27 1.33 0.59
N ILE A 284 30.29 0.60 1.06
CA ILE A 284 30.05 -0.59 1.88
C ILE A 284 29.40 -0.23 3.21
N GLY A 285 29.75 0.93 3.79
CA GLY A 285 29.08 1.44 4.99
C GLY A 285 27.58 1.62 4.76
N ILE A 286 27.20 2.31 3.68
CA ILE A 286 25.79 2.52 3.31
C ILE A 286 25.07 1.19 3.04
N ILE A 287 25.73 0.24 2.37
CA ILE A 287 25.17 -1.10 2.14
C ILE A 287 24.91 -1.83 3.46
N PHE A 288 25.84 -1.79 4.41
CA PHE A 288 25.65 -2.44 5.70
C PHE A 288 24.62 -1.72 6.58
N ASP A 289 24.49 -0.39 6.49
CA ASP A 289 23.40 0.36 7.13
C ASP A 289 22.04 -0.09 6.58
N ARG A 290 21.94 -0.28 5.26
CA ARG A 290 20.75 -0.85 4.61
C ARG A 290 20.42 -2.26 5.13
N LEU A 291 21.42 -3.13 5.28
CA LEU A 291 21.22 -4.48 5.80
C LEU A 291 20.71 -4.49 7.25
N GLN A 292 21.01 -3.46 8.04
CA GLN A 292 20.47 -3.32 9.40
C GLN A 292 18.98 -2.94 9.45
N THR A 293 18.40 -2.45 8.35
CA THR A 293 17.00 -2.04 8.32
C THR A 293 16.06 -3.24 8.31
N GLY A 294 15.25 -3.38 9.36
CA GLY A 294 14.34 -4.52 9.53
C GLY A 294 15.01 -5.68 10.24
N ASN A 295 14.96 -6.88 9.66
CA ASN A 295 15.61 -8.06 10.24
C ASN A 295 17.06 -8.18 9.75
N ALA A 296 17.98 -7.59 10.52
CA ALA A 296 19.40 -7.55 10.17
C ALA A 296 20.01 -8.95 9.95
N PHE A 297 19.59 -9.95 10.72
CA PHE A 297 20.09 -11.32 10.57
C PHE A 297 19.65 -11.93 9.24
N GLN A 298 18.35 -11.87 8.92
CA GLN A 298 17.82 -12.39 7.66
C GLN A 298 18.38 -11.65 6.45
N ASN A 299 18.47 -10.32 6.52
CA ASN A 299 19.03 -9.52 5.44
C ASN A 299 20.50 -9.89 5.18
N THR A 300 21.29 -10.01 6.24
CA THR A 300 22.71 -10.38 6.12
C THR A 300 22.88 -11.82 5.63
N ASP A 301 22.01 -12.74 6.07
CA ASP A 301 21.99 -14.12 5.60
C ASP A 301 21.78 -14.20 4.09
N GLU A 302 20.70 -13.61 3.60
CA GLU A 302 20.35 -13.59 2.18
C GLU A 302 21.43 -12.85 1.36
N PHE A 303 21.95 -11.73 1.86
CA PHE A 303 23.04 -11.00 1.22
C PHE A 303 24.28 -11.87 1.00
N PHE A 304 24.80 -12.54 2.03
CA PHE A 304 26.00 -13.37 1.88
C PHE A 304 25.71 -14.64 1.08
N TRP A 305 24.52 -15.21 1.20
CA TRP A 305 24.09 -16.35 0.39
C TRP A 305 24.11 -16.02 -1.11
N THR A 306 23.70 -14.82 -1.49
CA THR A 306 23.79 -14.35 -2.89
C THR A 306 25.21 -13.94 -3.26
N LEU A 307 25.96 -13.30 -2.36
CA LEU A 307 27.33 -12.85 -2.61
C LEU A 307 28.26 -14.01 -2.99
N ILE A 308 28.19 -15.16 -2.29
CA ILE A 308 29.05 -16.33 -2.57
C ILE A 308 28.80 -16.99 -3.94
N ARG A 309 27.67 -16.69 -4.59
CA ARG A 309 27.37 -17.18 -5.94
C ARG A 309 28.11 -16.40 -7.02
N SER A 310 28.68 -15.24 -6.66
CA SER A 310 29.51 -14.44 -7.55
C SER A 310 30.87 -15.13 -7.74
N LYS A 311 31.25 -15.34 -9.01
CA LYS A 311 32.42 -16.19 -9.34
C LYS A 311 33.77 -15.60 -8.95
N VAL A 312 33.89 -14.27 -8.87
CA VAL A 312 35.13 -13.57 -8.52
C VAL A 312 34.79 -12.37 -7.64
N LEU A 313 35.31 -12.36 -6.42
CA LEU A 313 35.16 -11.25 -5.48
C LEU A 313 36.55 -10.68 -5.19
N ASN A 314 36.78 -9.43 -5.60
CA ASN A 314 38.00 -8.70 -5.26
C ASN A 314 37.67 -7.64 -4.21
N ILE A 315 37.78 -8.04 -2.94
CA ILE A 315 37.43 -7.20 -1.79
C ILE A 315 38.71 -6.57 -1.25
N SER A 316 38.76 -5.23 -1.20
CA SER A 316 39.90 -4.55 -0.57
C SER A 316 39.98 -4.93 0.92
N PRO A 317 41.19 -5.06 1.50
CA PRO A 317 41.34 -5.53 2.89
C PRO A 317 40.52 -4.73 3.90
N VAL A 318 40.51 -3.39 3.78
CA VAL A 318 39.76 -2.51 4.68
C VAL A 318 38.25 -2.74 4.57
N VAL A 319 37.71 -2.88 3.35
CA VAL A 319 36.29 -3.19 3.13
C VAL A 319 35.96 -4.58 3.67
N ARG A 320 36.84 -5.57 3.47
CA ARG A 320 36.67 -6.93 3.98
C ARG A 320 36.59 -6.96 5.51
N ASP A 321 37.41 -6.17 6.19
CA ASP A 321 37.38 -6.02 7.66
C ASP A 321 36.06 -5.40 8.14
N ILE A 322 35.56 -4.39 7.43
CA ILE A 322 34.26 -3.76 7.72
C ILE A 322 33.12 -4.77 7.55
N MET A 323 33.12 -5.51 6.44
CA MET A 323 32.11 -6.52 6.17
C MET A 323 32.12 -7.63 7.23
N MET A 324 33.29 -8.18 7.54
CA MET A 324 33.42 -9.21 8.59
C MET A 324 32.92 -8.69 9.92
N ASN A 325 33.39 -7.52 10.37
CA ASN A 325 32.97 -6.97 11.65
C ASN A 325 31.47 -6.70 11.68
N GLY A 326 30.92 -6.03 10.67
CA GLY A 326 29.48 -5.75 10.58
C GLY A 326 28.63 -7.02 10.67
N THR A 327 29.00 -8.06 9.90
CA THR A 327 28.31 -9.35 9.93
C THR A 327 28.46 -10.05 11.27
N PHE A 328 29.67 -10.06 11.85
CA PHE A 328 29.94 -10.69 13.13
C PHE A 328 29.10 -10.08 14.25
N GLN A 329 28.96 -8.75 14.28
CA GLN A 329 28.12 -8.05 15.27
C GLN A 329 26.64 -8.48 15.18
N ILE A 330 26.16 -8.83 13.99
CA ILE A 330 24.78 -9.29 13.76
C ILE A 330 24.63 -10.76 14.18
N ILE A 331 25.45 -11.65 13.62
CA ILE A 331 25.25 -13.10 13.81
C ILE A 331 25.60 -13.58 15.22
N ARG A 332 26.53 -12.90 15.92
CA ARG A 332 26.92 -13.28 17.29
C ARG A 332 25.76 -13.27 18.27
N LEU A 333 24.74 -12.45 18.00
CA LEU A 333 23.54 -12.34 18.85
C LEU A 333 22.69 -13.62 18.80
N TYR A 334 22.89 -14.47 17.79
CA TYR A 334 22.12 -15.70 17.56
C TYR A 334 22.93 -16.97 17.87
N PHE A 335 24.19 -16.86 18.31
CA PHE A 335 25.05 -18.02 18.54
C PHE A 335 24.49 -19.02 19.56
N ALA A 336 23.73 -18.58 20.56
CA ALA A 336 23.08 -19.46 21.52
C ALA A 336 21.96 -20.33 20.90
N GLU A 337 21.41 -19.89 19.77
CA GLU A 337 20.31 -20.55 19.05
C GLU A 337 20.81 -21.32 17.81
N PHE A 338 22.08 -21.17 17.45
CA PHE A 338 22.65 -21.82 16.27
C PHE A 338 22.67 -23.34 16.40
N THR A 339 22.11 -24.00 15.39
CA THR A 339 22.27 -25.44 15.19
C THR A 339 23.64 -25.73 14.55
N SER A 340 24.03 -27.01 14.53
CA SER A 340 25.23 -27.42 13.78
C SER A 340 25.17 -27.02 12.30
N TYR A 341 23.98 -27.00 11.69
CA TYR A 341 23.82 -26.54 10.31
C TYR A 341 24.12 -25.04 10.16
N ASP A 342 23.68 -24.22 11.11
CA ASP A 342 23.93 -22.77 11.08
C ASP A 342 25.42 -22.45 11.20
N TRP A 343 26.12 -23.12 12.10
CA TRP A 343 27.59 -23.02 12.22
C TRP A 343 28.30 -23.35 10.90
N ILE A 344 27.91 -24.47 10.27
CA ILE A 344 28.48 -24.86 8.97
C ILE A 344 28.16 -23.81 7.90
N SER A 345 26.89 -23.43 7.79
CA SER A 345 26.42 -22.51 6.77
C SER A 345 27.12 -21.15 6.85
N TRP A 346 27.25 -20.60 8.06
CA TRP A 346 27.89 -19.30 8.26
C TRP A 346 29.39 -19.35 8.08
N PHE A 347 30.10 -20.25 8.76
CA PHE A 347 31.56 -20.20 8.83
C PHE A 347 32.26 -20.91 7.69
N THR A 348 31.58 -21.81 6.95
CA THR A 348 32.18 -22.56 5.84
C THR A 348 31.73 -22.11 4.46
N LEU A 349 30.55 -21.48 4.37
CA LEU A 349 29.99 -20.99 3.11
C LEU A 349 29.88 -19.47 3.11
N LYS A 350 28.95 -18.91 3.88
CA LYS A 350 28.54 -17.49 3.78
C LYS A 350 29.69 -16.52 4.08
N LEU A 351 30.45 -16.76 5.15
CA LEU A 351 31.58 -15.89 5.52
C LEU A 351 32.85 -16.14 4.71
N SER A 352 32.90 -17.16 3.86
CA SER A 352 34.13 -17.50 3.10
C SER A 352 34.78 -16.31 2.38
N PRO A 353 34.06 -15.33 1.78
CA PRO A 353 34.71 -14.20 1.10
C PRO A 353 35.43 -13.24 2.05
N VAL A 354 35.02 -13.20 3.32
CA VAL A 354 35.50 -12.27 4.33
C VAL A 354 36.25 -12.97 5.47
N LEU A 355 36.34 -14.30 5.44
CA LEU A 355 36.82 -15.13 6.55
C LEU A 355 38.25 -14.80 6.97
N SER A 356 39.11 -14.37 6.05
CA SER A 356 40.48 -13.93 6.34
C SER A 356 40.57 -12.70 7.25
N SER A 357 39.47 -11.96 7.43
CA SER A 357 39.36 -10.82 8.34
C SER A 357 38.81 -11.20 9.72
N LEU A 358 38.58 -12.49 9.99
CA LEU A 358 38.17 -12.98 11.31
C LEU A 358 39.31 -12.77 12.32
N THR A 359 39.05 -12.03 13.39
CA THR A 359 40.07 -11.72 14.41
C THR A 359 40.16 -12.81 15.48
N ALA A 360 41.25 -12.79 16.26
CA ALA A 360 41.40 -13.69 17.40
C ALA A 360 40.29 -13.52 18.46
N GLU A 361 39.81 -12.29 18.68
CA GLU A 361 38.70 -11.99 19.61
C GLU A 361 37.38 -12.57 19.10
N MET A 362 37.10 -12.41 17.80
CA MET A 362 35.93 -13.02 17.16
C MET A 362 35.97 -14.55 17.30
N LEU A 363 37.14 -15.16 17.04
CA LEU A 363 37.32 -16.59 17.18
C LEU A 363 37.09 -17.08 18.61
N GLN A 364 37.63 -16.39 19.62
CA GLN A 364 37.37 -16.71 21.02
C GLN A 364 35.87 -16.68 21.35
N THR A 365 35.18 -15.64 20.88
CA THR A 365 33.73 -15.50 21.04
C THR A 365 32.99 -16.65 20.39
N VAL A 366 33.39 -17.10 19.20
CA VAL A 366 32.74 -18.26 18.58
C VAL A 366 32.98 -19.53 19.39
N THR A 367 34.22 -19.77 19.82
CA THR A 367 34.57 -20.99 20.56
C THR A 367 33.84 -21.15 21.89
N SER A 368 33.34 -20.07 22.50
CA SER A 368 32.56 -20.15 23.74
C SER A 368 31.12 -20.63 23.53
N TYR A 369 30.62 -20.67 22.30
CA TYR A 369 29.26 -21.13 21.95
C TYR A 369 29.25 -22.42 21.13
N THR A 370 30.38 -22.84 20.56
CA THR A 370 30.46 -24.07 19.77
C THR A 370 30.63 -25.30 20.65
N ASP A 371 29.88 -26.36 20.35
CA ASP A 371 30.22 -27.69 20.82
C ASP A 371 31.46 -28.26 20.08
N CYS A 372 31.93 -29.45 20.49
CA CYS A 372 33.09 -30.09 19.87
C CYS A 372 32.91 -30.36 18.36
N ASN A 373 31.67 -30.62 17.91
CA ASN A 373 31.39 -30.92 16.51
C ASN A 373 31.49 -29.64 15.66
N ALA A 374 30.85 -28.54 16.09
CA ALA A 374 30.94 -27.25 15.44
C ALA A 374 32.38 -26.73 15.43
N TYR A 375 33.11 -26.89 16.54
CA TYR A 375 34.53 -26.53 16.62
C TYR A 375 35.38 -27.25 15.57
N HIS A 376 35.20 -28.57 15.42
CA HIS A 376 35.98 -29.35 14.45
C HIS A 376 35.73 -28.88 13.01
N ILE A 377 34.50 -28.52 12.66
CA ILE A 377 34.15 -28.06 11.32
C ILE A 377 34.76 -26.67 11.04
N MET A 378 34.69 -25.77 12.01
CA MET A 378 35.34 -24.47 11.91
C MET A 378 36.85 -24.58 11.77
N TYR A 379 37.49 -25.46 12.55
CA TYR A 379 38.93 -25.70 12.48
C TYR A 379 39.38 -26.20 11.10
N VAL A 380 38.63 -27.14 10.51
CA VAL A 380 38.90 -27.62 9.14
C VAL A 380 38.79 -26.50 8.12
N THR A 381 37.83 -25.59 8.28
CA THR A 381 37.65 -24.48 7.33
C THR A 381 38.76 -23.44 7.49
N LEU A 382 39.07 -23.05 8.73
CA LEU A 382 40.11 -22.07 9.04
C LEU A 382 41.53 -22.55 8.72
N SER A 383 41.75 -23.87 8.60
CA SER A 383 43.04 -24.43 8.19
C SER A 383 43.26 -24.44 6.67
N ILE A 384 42.22 -24.13 5.88
CA ILE A 384 42.27 -24.04 4.41
C ILE A 384 42.43 -22.58 3.93
N CYS A 385 42.08 -21.60 4.76
CA CYS A 385 42.27 -20.16 4.52
C CYS A 385 43.65 -19.69 5.00
#